data_AF-A0A940FS68-F1
#
_entry.id   AF-A0A940FS68-F1
#
_cell.length_a   1.000
_cell.length_b   1.000
_cell.length_c   1.000
_cell.angle_alpha   90.00
_cell.angle_beta   90.00
_cell.angle_gamma   90.00
#
_symmetry.space_group_name_H-M   'P 1'
#
loop_
_entity.id
_entity.type
_entity.pdbx_description
1 polymer ?
#
loop_
_entity_poly.entity_id
_entity_poly.type
_entity_poly.pdbx_seq_one_letter_code
_entity_poly.pdbx_strand_id
1 'polypeptide(L)'
;MAHYPDTPAFTGFNAPSRIECDIANLSHEGTIPAELDGAFFRVQPDPQFPPRLGNDISFNGDGMITRFHIHDGQCDVKQRWAKTDKWKLENAANKALFGAYRNPLTDDESVRGQIRGTANTNAFVYAGKLWAMKEDSPSLTMDPATMETFGYEKFGGKMTGQTFTAHPKVDPHTGNMVAIGYAASGLCTDDVCLYEINEQGELVYEAWFKAPYYCMMHDFGVTKDYLVLHIVPSLGNWERLEKGMPHFGFDTTLPVYLGIIPRRADLKAEDIRWFKRDNCFASHVLNAWQEGTKIHFVTPEAENNMFPFFPDVHGAPFNPQQAMSRLTDWVVDLASNSDEFAEINRLTETASEFPRIDDRFTGLKNRYGWGLEMDMKRPVALKGGSAGGFLMNCLFLKDLEAGAEQHWWCGDVSSLQEPAFIPRSKDAPEGDGWIVMVCNRLEEHKSDLLIFEALDIEKGPVATVHIPFQLRFGLHGNWANAGEIGLAKVAA
;
A
#
# COMPACT_ATOMS: atom_id res chain seq x y z
N MET A 1 -19.76 -27.06 -0.70
CA MET A 1 -19.57 -25.72 -0.10
C MET A 1 -18.22 -25.72 0.59
N ALA A 2 -17.42 -24.66 0.45
CA ALA A 2 -16.21 -24.51 1.23
C ALA A 2 -16.59 -24.09 2.67
N HIS A 3 -15.90 -24.62 3.67
CA HIS A 3 -16.12 -24.29 5.08
C HIS A 3 -14.94 -23.46 5.59
N TYR A 4 -15.15 -22.16 5.76
CA TYR A 4 -14.13 -21.29 6.32
C TYR A 4 -14.05 -21.44 7.85
N PRO A 5 -12.88 -21.16 8.46
CA PRO A 5 -12.75 -21.17 9.90
C PRO A 5 -13.68 -20.17 10.59
N ASP A 6 -14.18 -20.54 11.77
CA ASP A 6 -14.92 -19.62 12.63
C ASP A 6 -13.93 -18.82 13.51
N THR A 7 -13.15 -17.95 12.86
CA THR A 7 -12.16 -17.08 13.52
C THR A 7 -12.34 -15.64 13.09
N PRO A 8 -11.84 -14.64 13.86
CA PRO A 8 -11.97 -13.23 13.49
C PRO A 8 -11.40 -12.85 12.12
N ALA A 9 -10.48 -13.65 11.56
CA ALA A 9 -9.92 -13.45 10.22
C ALA A 9 -10.87 -13.85 9.07
N PHE A 10 -11.95 -14.57 9.36
CA PHE A 10 -12.91 -15.09 8.37
C PHE A 10 -14.38 -14.85 8.74
N THR A 11 -14.66 -14.08 9.79
CA THR A 11 -16.01 -13.73 10.23
C THR A 11 -16.20 -12.22 10.38
N GLY A 12 -17.45 -11.77 10.58
CA GLY A 12 -17.78 -10.35 10.68
C GLY A 12 -17.36 -9.57 9.44
N PHE A 13 -16.66 -8.44 9.63
CA PHE A 13 -16.13 -7.64 8.52
C PHE A 13 -15.16 -8.42 7.61
N ASN A 14 -14.50 -9.45 8.15
CA ASN A 14 -13.57 -10.30 7.42
C ASN A 14 -14.22 -11.55 6.84
N ALA A 15 -15.56 -11.63 6.76
CA ALA A 15 -16.23 -12.72 6.05
C ALA A 15 -15.78 -12.76 4.57
N PRO A 16 -15.38 -13.92 4.02
CA PRO A 16 -15.00 -14.05 2.60
C PRO A 16 -16.10 -13.54 1.67
N SER A 17 -15.74 -12.72 0.67
CA SER A 17 -16.71 -12.19 -0.30
C SER A 17 -16.65 -13.00 -1.59
N ARG A 18 -15.50 -13.00 -2.27
CA ARG A 18 -15.16 -13.80 -3.45
C ARG A 18 -15.99 -13.46 -4.69
N ILE A 19 -16.61 -12.28 -4.71
CA ILE A 19 -17.50 -11.83 -5.79
C ILE A 19 -16.68 -11.19 -6.91
N GLU A 20 -16.80 -11.73 -8.13
CA GLU A 20 -16.48 -10.99 -9.36
C GLU A 20 -17.79 -10.41 -9.91
N CYS A 21 -17.81 -9.14 -10.29
CA CYS A 21 -19.04 -8.47 -10.75
C CYS A 21 -18.79 -7.30 -11.69
N ASP A 22 -19.87 -6.84 -12.33
CA ASP A 22 -19.96 -5.60 -13.08
C ASP A 22 -21.29 -4.94 -12.74
N ILE A 23 -21.28 -3.66 -12.39
CA ILE A 23 -22.50 -2.87 -12.19
C ILE A 23 -22.26 -1.53 -12.87
N ALA A 24 -23.14 -1.18 -13.80
CA ALA A 24 -23.11 0.11 -14.46
C ALA A 24 -23.95 1.13 -13.69
N ASN A 25 -23.52 2.39 -13.71
CA ASN A 25 -24.23 3.55 -13.17
C ASN A 25 -24.78 3.32 -11.75
N LEU A 26 -23.87 3.16 -10.78
CA LEU A 26 -24.23 3.01 -9.38
C LEU A 26 -25.09 4.19 -8.90
N SER A 27 -26.08 3.87 -8.07
CA SER A 27 -26.89 4.88 -7.37
C SER A 27 -26.00 5.74 -6.48
N HIS A 28 -26.24 7.04 -6.44
CA HIS A 28 -25.46 7.96 -5.63
C HIS A 28 -26.29 9.12 -5.08
N GLU A 29 -25.77 9.75 -4.04
CA GLU A 29 -26.19 11.05 -3.51
C GLU A 29 -25.17 12.13 -3.87
N GLY A 30 -25.60 13.38 -3.90
CA GLY A 30 -24.76 14.52 -4.25
C GLY A 30 -24.55 14.65 -5.76
N THR A 31 -23.36 15.10 -6.19
CA THR A 31 -23.03 15.29 -7.60
C THR A 31 -21.62 14.80 -7.87
N ILE A 32 -21.50 13.72 -8.64
CA ILE A 32 -20.21 13.23 -9.13
C ILE A 32 -19.65 14.31 -10.09
N PRO A 33 -18.43 14.84 -9.86
CA PRO A 33 -17.82 15.84 -10.74
C PRO A 33 -17.77 15.33 -12.19
N ALA A 34 -18.36 16.08 -13.12
CA ALA A 34 -18.51 15.68 -14.52
C ALA A 34 -17.17 15.67 -15.27
N GLU A 35 -16.18 16.37 -14.74
CA GLU A 35 -14.82 16.47 -15.26
C GLU A 35 -13.91 15.28 -14.87
N LEU A 36 -14.35 14.41 -13.94
CA LEU A 36 -13.66 13.15 -13.67
C LEU A 36 -13.90 12.17 -14.82
N ASP A 37 -12.82 11.81 -15.53
CA ASP A 37 -12.82 10.83 -16.62
C ASP A 37 -11.63 9.86 -16.47
N GLY A 38 -11.88 8.73 -15.82
CA GLY A 38 -10.86 7.75 -15.49
C GLY A 38 -11.35 6.68 -14.52
N ALA A 39 -10.42 6.03 -13.83
CA ALA A 39 -10.79 5.02 -12.86
C ALA A 39 -9.90 4.98 -11.62
N PHE A 40 -10.54 4.73 -10.48
CA PHE A 40 -9.88 4.38 -9.23
C PHE A 40 -9.80 2.86 -9.12
N PHE A 41 -8.58 2.34 -9.03
CA PHE A 41 -8.29 0.92 -8.81
C PHE A 41 -7.87 0.70 -7.37
N ARG A 42 -8.31 -0.40 -6.78
CA ARG A 42 -7.91 -0.79 -5.43
C ARG A 42 -7.91 -2.30 -5.29
N VAL A 43 -7.22 -2.83 -4.27
CA VAL A 43 -7.19 -4.28 -4.01
C VAL A 43 -7.59 -4.64 -2.58
N GLN A 44 -8.33 -5.74 -2.43
CA GLN A 44 -8.65 -6.36 -1.15
C GLN A 44 -8.12 -7.80 -1.09
N PRO A 45 -7.47 -8.23 0.01
CA PRO A 45 -7.24 -9.64 0.27
C PRO A 45 -8.55 -10.38 0.54
N ASP A 46 -8.85 -11.37 -0.30
CA ASP A 46 -10.07 -12.17 -0.26
C ASP A 46 -9.72 -13.63 -0.58
N PRO A 47 -9.74 -14.54 0.41
CA PRO A 47 -9.23 -15.90 0.24
C PRO A 47 -10.13 -16.71 -0.70
N GLN A 48 -9.59 -17.24 -1.80
CA GLN A 48 -10.36 -18.05 -2.76
C GLN A 48 -10.91 -19.33 -2.11
N PHE A 49 -10.12 -19.93 -1.23
CA PHE A 49 -10.40 -21.15 -0.47
C PHE A 49 -10.08 -20.97 1.03
N PRO A 50 -10.66 -21.81 1.91
CA PRO A 50 -10.23 -21.88 3.31
C PRO A 50 -8.73 -22.20 3.45
N PRO A 51 -8.02 -21.61 4.42
CA PRO A 51 -6.58 -21.80 4.59
C PRO A 51 -6.24 -23.23 5.04
N ARG A 52 -5.03 -23.70 4.73
CA ARG A 52 -4.57 -25.06 5.08
C ARG A 52 -4.49 -25.31 6.59
N LEU A 53 -4.13 -24.29 7.37
CA LEU A 53 -3.80 -24.42 8.80
C LEU A 53 -4.97 -24.12 9.75
N GLY A 54 -6.20 -24.01 9.23
CA GLY A 54 -7.40 -23.75 10.04
C GLY A 54 -7.50 -22.32 10.60
N ASN A 55 -6.49 -21.47 10.41
CA ASN A 55 -6.54 -20.02 10.59
C ASN A 55 -5.49 -19.36 9.68
N ASP A 56 -5.59 -18.05 9.46
CA ASP A 56 -4.63 -17.25 8.68
C ASP A 56 -4.76 -15.76 9.03
N ILE A 57 -3.94 -14.92 8.41
CA ILE A 57 -4.00 -13.46 8.53
C ILE A 57 -4.58 -12.81 7.27
N SER A 58 -5.17 -11.61 7.43
CA SER A 58 -5.76 -10.86 6.31
C SER A 58 -4.77 -10.64 5.15
N PHE A 59 -3.49 -10.41 5.45
CA PHE A 59 -2.46 -10.14 4.43
C PHE A 59 -2.10 -11.34 3.53
N ASN A 60 -2.65 -12.53 3.81
CA ASN A 60 -2.43 -13.75 3.02
C ASN A 60 -3.60 -14.13 2.09
N GLY A 61 -4.72 -13.38 2.11
CA GLY A 61 -5.84 -13.60 1.18
C GLY A 61 -5.47 -13.30 -0.28
N ASP A 62 -6.12 -13.95 -1.24
CA ASP A 62 -5.88 -13.70 -2.67
C ASP A 62 -6.30 -12.28 -3.09
N GLY A 63 -5.59 -11.68 -4.03
CA GLY A 63 -5.89 -10.32 -4.49
C GLY A 63 -7.17 -10.26 -5.32
N MET A 64 -8.19 -9.56 -4.80
CA MET A 64 -9.38 -9.17 -5.55
C MET A 64 -9.28 -7.68 -5.91
N ILE A 65 -9.27 -7.39 -7.20
CA ILE A 65 -9.15 -6.03 -7.73
C ILE A 65 -10.53 -5.43 -7.95
N THR A 66 -10.75 -4.23 -7.44
CA THR A 66 -11.95 -3.41 -7.70
C THR A 66 -11.55 -2.19 -8.53
N ARG A 67 -12.31 -1.91 -9.58
CA ARG A 67 -12.19 -0.69 -10.39
C ARG A 67 -13.50 0.08 -10.32
N PHE A 68 -13.41 1.36 -9.97
CA PHE A 68 -14.47 2.35 -10.09
C PHE A 68 -14.19 3.22 -11.30
N HIS A 69 -14.91 3.01 -12.39
CA HIS A 69 -14.79 3.82 -13.60
C HIS A 69 -15.73 5.02 -13.46
N ILE A 70 -15.16 6.22 -13.33
CA ILE A 70 -15.90 7.47 -13.13
C ILE A 70 -15.79 8.26 -14.42
N HIS A 71 -16.93 8.59 -15.01
CA HIS A 71 -17.04 9.33 -16.26
C HIS A 71 -18.42 9.95 -16.35
N ASP A 72 -18.58 11.09 -17.03
CA ASP A 72 -19.89 11.68 -17.35
C ASP A 72 -20.83 11.89 -16.15
N GLY A 73 -20.28 12.13 -14.95
CA GLY A 73 -21.07 12.26 -13.73
C GLY A 73 -21.73 10.96 -13.25
N GLN A 74 -21.22 9.80 -13.68
CA GLN A 74 -21.63 8.47 -13.23
C GLN A 74 -20.42 7.63 -12.79
N CYS A 75 -20.69 6.52 -12.10
CA CYS A 75 -19.67 5.58 -11.67
C CYS A 75 -20.11 4.13 -11.93
N ASP A 76 -19.30 3.39 -12.67
CA ASP A 76 -19.43 1.95 -12.84
C ASP A 76 -18.44 1.22 -11.92
N VAL A 77 -18.81 0.03 -11.44
CA VAL A 77 -17.88 -0.85 -10.72
C VAL A 77 -17.64 -2.14 -11.47
N LYS A 78 -16.37 -2.57 -11.54
CA LYS A 78 -15.95 -3.89 -12.01
C LYS A 78 -15.01 -4.50 -10.98
N GLN A 79 -15.19 -5.79 -10.70
CA GLN A 79 -14.36 -6.52 -9.74
C GLN A 79 -13.92 -7.87 -10.30
N ARG A 80 -12.61 -8.16 -10.24
CA ARG A 80 -11.99 -9.39 -10.78
C ARG A 80 -10.85 -9.89 -9.91
N TRP A 81 -10.64 -11.20 -9.92
CA TRP A 81 -9.45 -11.81 -9.32
C TRP A 81 -8.17 -11.38 -10.07
N ALA A 82 -7.12 -11.06 -9.31
CA ALA A 82 -5.75 -11.13 -9.81
C ALA A 82 -5.35 -12.62 -9.92
N LYS A 83 -5.38 -13.18 -11.14
CA LYS A 83 -5.18 -14.63 -11.36
C LYS A 83 -3.70 -15.01 -11.33
N THR A 84 -3.12 -14.93 -10.15
CA THR A 84 -1.74 -15.36 -9.85
C THR A 84 -1.52 -16.83 -10.16
N ASP A 85 -0.25 -17.26 -10.23
CA ASP A 85 0.04 -18.70 -10.37
C ASP A 85 -0.50 -19.48 -9.18
N LYS A 86 -0.41 -18.91 -7.96
CA LYS A 86 -1.09 -19.42 -6.76
C LYS A 86 -2.59 -19.64 -7.01
N TRP A 87 -3.31 -18.59 -7.39
CA TRP A 87 -4.75 -18.66 -7.63
C TRP A 87 -5.09 -19.72 -8.69
N LYS A 88 -4.34 -19.79 -9.79
CA LYS A 88 -4.57 -20.77 -10.86
C LYS A 88 -4.38 -22.21 -10.39
N LEU A 89 -3.31 -22.47 -9.65
CA LEU A 89 -3.00 -23.80 -9.11
C LEU A 89 -4.03 -24.25 -8.07
N GLU A 90 -4.40 -23.36 -7.14
CA GLU A 90 -5.40 -23.65 -6.12
C GLU A 90 -6.80 -23.79 -6.72
N ASN A 91 -7.15 -22.97 -7.72
CA ASN A 91 -8.40 -23.11 -8.48
C ASN A 91 -8.47 -24.47 -9.17
N ALA A 92 -7.39 -24.91 -9.82
CA ALA A 92 -7.32 -26.21 -10.49
C ALA A 92 -7.40 -27.38 -9.50
N ALA A 93 -6.81 -27.25 -8.31
CA ALA A 93 -6.88 -28.25 -7.25
C ALA A 93 -8.16 -28.19 -6.41
N ASN A 94 -8.94 -27.11 -6.53
CA ASN A 94 -10.15 -26.81 -5.77
C ASN A 94 -9.94 -26.82 -4.24
N LYS A 95 -8.77 -26.35 -3.78
CA LYS A 95 -8.38 -26.23 -2.37
C LYS A 95 -7.13 -25.36 -2.23
N ALA A 96 -6.87 -24.83 -1.03
CA ALA A 96 -5.60 -24.19 -0.73
C ALA A 96 -4.42 -25.19 -0.82
N LEU A 97 -3.35 -24.79 -1.49
CA LEU A 97 -2.09 -25.51 -1.65
C LEU A 97 -0.94 -24.77 -0.99
N PHE A 98 -0.99 -23.44 -0.95
CA PHE A 98 0.00 -22.63 -0.24
C PHE A 98 -0.42 -22.47 1.22
N GLY A 99 0.56 -22.38 2.11
CA GLY A 99 0.37 -22.32 3.56
C GLY A 99 0.37 -20.89 4.11
N ALA A 100 0.92 -20.73 5.31
CA ALA A 100 0.95 -19.48 6.05
C ALA A 100 1.71 -18.36 5.34
N TYR A 101 1.41 -17.12 5.75
CA TYR A 101 2.06 -15.91 5.25
C TYR A 101 3.59 -16.02 5.26
N ARG A 102 4.18 -15.87 4.07
CA ARG A 102 5.62 -15.99 3.81
C ARG A 102 6.31 -17.23 4.42
N ASN A 103 5.59 -18.35 4.62
CA ASN A 103 6.17 -19.58 5.15
C ASN A 103 6.07 -20.75 4.15
N PRO A 104 7.08 -20.95 3.27
CA PRO A 104 7.08 -22.04 2.30
C PRO A 104 7.17 -23.44 2.94
N LEU A 105 7.56 -23.56 4.22
CA LEU A 105 7.60 -24.84 4.93
C LEU A 105 6.20 -25.40 5.21
N THR A 106 5.16 -24.58 5.03
CA THR A 106 3.75 -24.96 5.24
C THR A 106 2.98 -25.14 3.94
N ASP A 107 3.66 -25.04 2.80
CA ASP A 107 3.07 -25.27 1.48
C ASP A 107 2.88 -26.77 1.21
N ASP A 108 2.03 -27.11 0.25
CA ASP A 108 1.88 -28.47 -0.25
C ASP A 108 3.10 -28.80 -1.12
N GLU A 109 3.63 -30.03 -1.04
CA GLU A 109 4.80 -30.42 -1.84
C GLU A 109 4.57 -30.22 -3.35
N SER A 110 3.31 -30.29 -3.82
CA SER A 110 2.96 -30.05 -5.22
C SER A 110 3.23 -28.63 -5.73
N VAL A 111 3.35 -27.63 -4.84
CA VAL A 111 3.61 -26.23 -5.20
C VAL A 111 4.99 -25.75 -4.74
N ARG A 112 5.88 -26.66 -4.37
CA ARG A 112 7.24 -26.32 -3.97
C ARG A 112 7.98 -25.56 -5.07
N GLY A 113 8.55 -24.41 -4.70
CA GLY A 113 9.30 -23.55 -5.62
C GLY A 113 8.44 -22.70 -6.56
N GLN A 114 7.10 -22.76 -6.45
CA GLN A 114 6.20 -21.88 -7.19
C GLN A 114 6.19 -20.47 -6.57
N ILE A 115 5.85 -19.47 -7.38
CA ILE A 115 5.64 -18.10 -6.90
C ILE A 115 4.44 -18.07 -5.96
N ARG A 116 4.63 -17.53 -4.75
CA ARG A 116 3.63 -17.56 -3.67
C ARG A 116 2.75 -16.31 -3.61
N GLY A 117 3.09 -15.27 -4.37
CA GLY A 117 2.46 -13.96 -4.30
C GLY A 117 0.96 -14.00 -4.56
N THR A 118 0.22 -13.30 -3.72
CA THR A 118 -1.24 -13.15 -3.80
C THR A 118 -1.68 -11.94 -4.62
N ALA A 119 -0.74 -11.06 -5.01
CA ALA A 119 -1.02 -9.81 -5.72
C ALA A 119 -2.10 -8.94 -5.02
N ASN A 120 -2.05 -8.89 -3.69
CA ASN A 120 -3.13 -8.35 -2.86
C ASN A 120 -2.83 -7.01 -2.19
N THR A 121 -1.65 -6.41 -2.44
CA THR A 121 -1.19 -5.23 -1.69
C THR A 121 -1.49 -3.92 -2.40
N ASN A 122 -1.21 -3.81 -3.70
CA ASN A 122 -1.47 -2.58 -4.47
C ASN A 122 -2.04 -2.90 -5.86
N ALA A 123 -2.84 -1.97 -6.39
CA ALA A 123 -3.41 -1.98 -7.74
C ALA A 123 -3.02 -0.66 -8.43
N PHE A 124 -1.93 -0.69 -9.20
CA PHE A 124 -1.26 0.50 -9.72
C PHE A 124 -1.29 0.54 -11.25
N VAL A 125 -1.54 1.69 -11.87
CA VAL A 125 -1.53 1.81 -13.34
C VAL A 125 -0.20 2.39 -13.79
N TYR A 126 0.46 1.71 -14.73
CA TYR A 126 1.70 2.20 -15.33
C TYR A 126 1.98 1.53 -16.67
N ALA A 127 2.54 2.28 -17.61
CA ALA A 127 2.87 1.79 -18.97
C ALA A 127 1.70 1.06 -19.66
N GLY A 128 0.47 1.59 -19.51
CA GLY A 128 -0.75 1.03 -20.10
C GLY A 128 -1.21 -0.30 -19.48
N LYS A 129 -0.61 -0.74 -18.38
CA LYS A 129 -0.96 -1.98 -17.66
C LYS A 129 -1.45 -1.65 -16.26
N LEU A 130 -2.30 -2.53 -15.72
CA LEU A 130 -2.60 -2.59 -14.30
C LEU A 130 -1.64 -3.57 -13.61
N TRP A 131 -0.95 -3.12 -12.59
CA TRP A 131 0.02 -3.88 -11.81
C TRP A 131 -0.61 -4.24 -10.46
N ALA A 132 -0.90 -5.52 -10.28
CA ALA A 132 -1.36 -6.09 -9.02
C ALA A 132 -0.13 -6.62 -8.25
N MET A 133 0.19 -5.97 -7.14
CA MET A 133 1.51 -6.08 -6.52
C MET A 133 1.50 -6.84 -5.19
N LYS A 134 2.58 -7.56 -4.93
CA LYS A 134 2.89 -8.22 -3.65
C LYS A 134 4.39 -8.34 -3.48
N GLU A 135 4.90 -7.86 -2.35
CA GLU A 135 6.32 -7.65 -2.06
C GLU A 135 7.20 -8.92 -2.00
N ASP A 136 6.62 -10.12 -2.00
CA ASP A 136 7.37 -11.39 -1.94
C ASP A 136 7.57 -12.05 -3.31
N SER A 137 7.17 -11.38 -4.39
CA SER A 137 7.07 -11.96 -5.74
C SER A 137 7.31 -10.89 -6.81
N PRO A 138 7.53 -11.28 -8.08
CA PRO A 138 7.36 -10.35 -9.20
C PRO A 138 5.95 -9.76 -9.21
N SER A 139 5.77 -8.55 -9.73
CA SER A 139 4.43 -7.97 -9.88
C SER A 139 3.61 -8.73 -10.93
N LEU A 140 2.32 -8.93 -10.68
CA LEU A 140 1.38 -9.47 -11.65
C LEU A 140 0.83 -8.32 -12.50
N THR A 141 0.83 -8.48 -13.83
CA THR A 141 0.23 -7.51 -14.74
C THR A 141 -1.12 -7.97 -15.26
N MET A 142 -2.00 -7.00 -15.48
CA MET A 142 -3.39 -7.15 -15.89
C MET A 142 -3.72 -6.05 -16.91
N ASP A 143 -4.76 -6.29 -17.70
CA ASP A 143 -5.36 -5.29 -18.56
C ASP A 143 -6.21 -4.32 -17.72
N PRO A 144 -5.98 -2.99 -17.76
CA PRO A 144 -6.74 -2.05 -16.93
C PRO A 144 -8.21 -1.86 -17.39
N ALA A 145 -8.53 -2.16 -18.66
CA ALA A 145 -9.85 -2.05 -19.23
C ALA A 145 -10.69 -3.33 -19.02
N THR A 146 -10.14 -4.51 -19.34
CA THR A 146 -10.87 -5.79 -19.18
C THR A 146 -10.72 -6.37 -17.78
N MET A 147 -9.65 -6.00 -17.06
CA MET A 147 -9.21 -6.60 -15.80
C MET A 147 -8.80 -8.08 -15.94
N GLU A 148 -8.48 -8.53 -17.15
CA GLU A 148 -7.90 -9.86 -17.38
C GLU A 148 -6.42 -9.89 -16.97
N THR A 149 -5.98 -11.01 -16.42
CA THR A 149 -4.59 -11.19 -16.00
C THR A 149 -3.72 -11.65 -17.16
N PHE A 150 -2.59 -10.97 -17.38
CA PHE A 150 -1.54 -11.43 -18.28
C PHE A 150 -0.63 -12.46 -17.61
N GLY A 151 -0.02 -12.08 -16.49
CA GLY A 151 0.95 -12.91 -15.77
C GLY A 151 1.99 -12.07 -15.05
N TYR A 152 2.98 -12.73 -14.46
CA TYR A 152 4.06 -12.06 -13.75
C TYR A 152 4.99 -11.31 -14.69
N GLU A 153 5.28 -10.05 -14.39
CA GLU A 153 6.26 -9.25 -15.11
C GLU A 153 7.67 -9.60 -14.67
N LYS A 154 8.47 -10.07 -15.62
CA LYS A 154 9.90 -10.39 -15.45
C LYS A 154 10.76 -9.62 -16.45
N PHE A 155 10.17 -8.66 -17.15
CA PHE A 155 10.81 -7.79 -18.14
C PHE A 155 11.54 -8.59 -19.22
N GLY A 156 10.89 -9.63 -19.74
CA GLY A 156 11.49 -10.55 -20.71
C GLY A 156 12.67 -11.35 -20.18
N GLY A 157 12.76 -11.55 -18.85
CA GLY A 157 13.86 -12.24 -18.18
C GLY A 157 15.02 -11.33 -17.79
N LYS A 158 14.90 -10.01 -17.97
CA LYS A 158 15.93 -9.04 -17.56
C LYS A 158 16.00 -8.85 -16.05
N MET A 159 14.89 -9.02 -15.33
CA MET A 159 14.88 -8.91 -13.87
C MET A 159 15.50 -10.17 -13.26
N THR A 160 16.61 -9.98 -12.53
CA THR A 160 17.36 -11.07 -11.89
C THR A 160 16.95 -11.29 -10.43
N GLY A 161 16.48 -10.25 -9.75
CA GLY A 161 15.87 -10.34 -8.42
C GLY A 161 14.55 -11.11 -8.43
N GLN A 162 14.24 -11.79 -7.32
CA GLN A 162 13.04 -12.61 -7.18
C GLN A 162 11.78 -11.80 -6.84
N THR A 163 11.92 -10.56 -6.37
CA THR A 163 10.85 -9.78 -5.77
C THR A 163 10.71 -8.38 -6.39
N PHE A 164 9.51 -7.84 -6.30
CA PHE A 164 9.17 -6.48 -6.72
C PHE A 164 8.25 -5.85 -5.65
N THR A 165 8.48 -4.57 -5.36
CA THR A 165 7.74 -3.82 -4.33
C THR A 165 6.24 -3.72 -4.64
N ALA A 166 5.44 -3.46 -3.60
CA ALA A 166 4.06 -3.03 -3.76
C ALA A 166 3.87 -1.51 -3.64
N HIS A 167 4.97 -0.76 -3.50
CA HIS A 167 4.97 0.69 -3.31
C HIS A 167 5.85 1.40 -4.34
N PRO A 168 5.58 1.23 -5.65
CA PRO A 168 6.31 1.94 -6.69
C PRO A 168 6.13 3.46 -6.53
N LYS A 169 7.10 4.22 -7.00
CA LYS A 169 7.03 5.69 -7.06
C LYS A 169 7.28 6.12 -8.49
N VAL A 170 6.49 7.04 -9.03
CA VAL A 170 6.72 7.60 -10.37
C VAL A 170 7.50 8.89 -10.23
N ASP A 171 8.63 8.99 -10.90
CA ASP A 171 9.42 10.21 -10.94
C ASP A 171 8.77 11.21 -11.90
N PRO A 172 8.28 12.37 -11.43
CA PRO A 172 7.58 13.33 -12.28
C PRO A 172 8.50 14.03 -13.30
N HIS A 173 9.83 13.93 -13.15
CA HIS A 173 10.77 14.50 -14.12
C HIS A 173 11.00 13.59 -15.32
N THR A 174 11.09 12.28 -15.10
CA THR A 174 11.42 11.30 -16.15
C THR A 174 10.23 10.49 -16.62
N GLY A 175 9.16 10.42 -15.82
CA GLY A 175 8.05 9.50 -16.01
C GLY A 175 8.37 8.07 -15.58
N ASN A 176 9.61 7.77 -15.16
CA ASN A 176 10.01 6.42 -14.79
C ASN A 176 9.37 5.97 -13.48
N MET A 177 8.97 4.71 -13.41
CA MET A 177 8.67 4.03 -12.17
C MET A 177 9.97 3.59 -11.50
N VAL A 178 10.16 4.01 -10.26
CA VAL A 178 11.20 3.56 -9.35
C VAL A 178 10.61 2.50 -8.42
N ALA A 179 11.34 1.40 -8.25
CA ALA A 179 10.91 0.28 -7.42
C ALA A 179 12.10 -0.34 -6.68
N ILE A 180 11.79 -1.13 -5.64
CA ILE A 180 12.75 -2.02 -4.98
C ILE A 180 12.30 -3.47 -5.06
N GLY A 181 13.20 -4.39 -4.76
CA GLY A 181 12.89 -5.78 -4.45
C GLY A 181 13.78 -6.26 -3.31
N TYR A 182 13.25 -6.43 -2.10
CA TYR A 182 14.02 -6.95 -0.96
C TYR A 182 13.88 -8.48 -0.85
N ALA A 183 14.79 -9.13 -0.12
CA ALA A 183 14.93 -10.59 -0.18
C ALA A 183 15.14 -11.06 -1.63
N ALA A 184 15.92 -10.28 -2.39
CA ALA A 184 16.03 -10.39 -3.85
C ALA A 184 16.63 -11.73 -4.31
N SER A 185 17.51 -12.34 -3.51
CA SER A 185 18.13 -13.63 -3.81
C SER A 185 17.45 -14.81 -3.10
N GLY A 186 16.41 -14.57 -2.29
CA GLY A 186 15.64 -15.59 -1.60
C GLY A 186 15.09 -15.10 -0.27
N LEU A 187 14.18 -15.89 0.31
CA LEU A 187 13.54 -15.52 1.57
C LEU A 187 14.57 -15.34 2.70
N CYS A 188 14.42 -14.25 3.46
CA CYS A 188 15.29 -13.84 4.57
C CYS A 188 16.73 -13.42 4.19
N THR A 189 17.03 -13.19 2.91
CA THR A 189 18.32 -12.60 2.50
C THR A 189 18.32 -11.08 2.69
N ASP A 190 19.50 -10.50 2.92
CA ASP A 190 19.73 -9.06 3.05
C ASP A 190 19.95 -8.34 1.70
N ASP A 191 19.91 -9.09 0.59
CA ASP A 191 20.00 -8.55 -0.76
C ASP A 191 18.74 -7.77 -1.17
N VAL A 192 18.96 -6.58 -1.74
CA VAL A 192 17.94 -5.67 -2.25
C VAL A 192 18.30 -5.23 -3.67
N CYS A 193 17.30 -5.17 -4.54
CA CYS A 193 17.41 -4.56 -5.87
C CYS A 193 16.76 -3.18 -5.87
N LEU A 194 17.37 -2.22 -6.56
CA LEU A 194 16.75 -1.00 -7.06
C LEU A 194 16.45 -1.19 -8.55
N TYR A 195 15.22 -0.90 -8.96
CA TYR A 195 14.77 -0.96 -10.34
C TYR A 195 14.31 0.42 -10.82
N GLU A 196 14.64 0.76 -12.06
CA GLU A 196 13.93 1.81 -12.80
C GLU A 196 13.33 1.26 -14.09
N ILE A 197 12.06 1.61 -14.32
CA ILE A 197 11.27 1.17 -15.46
C ILE A 197 10.79 2.41 -16.21
N ASN A 198 11.03 2.50 -17.52
CA ASN A 198 10.58 3.65 -18.31
C ASN A 198 9.07 3.62 -18.61
N GLU A 199 8.53 4.70 -19.16
CA GLU A 199 7.09 4.83 -19.47
C GLU A 199 6.57 3.78 -20.47
N GLN A 200 7.47 3.15 -21.23
CA GLN A 200 7.15 2.06 -22.16
C GLN A 200 7.12 0.69 -21.48
N GLY A 201 7.43 0.63 -20.17
CA GLY A 201 7.44 -0.60 -19.38
C GLY A 201 8.73 -1.42 -19.51
N GLU A 202 9.82 -0.81 -19.98
CA GLU A 202 11.13 -1.48 -20.07
C GLU A 202 11.95 -1.26 -18.80
N LEU A 203 12.52 -2.34 -18.25
CA LEU A 203 13.52 -2.26 -17.19
C LEU A 203 14.79 -1.58 -17.73
N VAL A 204 15.04 -0.34 -17.29
CA VAL A 204 16.17 0.49 -17.69
C VAL A 204 17.45 -0.01 -17.03
N TYR A 205 17.39 -0.22 -15.71
CA TYR A 205 18.46 -0.87 -14.96
C TYR A 205 17.92 -1.57 -13.70
N GLU A 206 18.74 -2.50 -13.21
CA GLU A 206 18.60 -3.19 -11.95
C GLU A 206 19.95 -3.11 -11.22
N ALA A 207 19.95 -2.55 -10.00
CA ALA A 207 21.15 -2.39 -9.19
C ALA A 207 21.00 -3.13 -7.86
N TRP A 208 21.96 -3.99 -7.54
CA TRP A 208 21.97 -4.80 -6.32
C TRP A 208 22.76 -4.13 -5.21
N PHE A 209 22.23 -4.18 -3.99
CA PHE A 209 22.93 -3.76 -2.77
C PHE A 209 22.45 -4.60 -1.57
N LYS A 210 23.08 -4.38 -0.41
CA LYS A 210 22.70 -5.04 0.85
C LYS A 210 22.14 -4.04 1.84
N ALA A 211 21.08 -4.44 2.55
CA ALA A 211 20.55 -3.72 3.70
C ALA A 211 21.35 -4.07 4.98
N PRO A 212 21.32 -3.23 6.03
CA PRO A 212 21.98 -3.51 7.31
C PRO A 212 21.51 -4.81 7.99
N TYR A 213 20.25 -5.19 7.79
CA TYR A 213 19.68 -6.46 8.21
C TYR A 213 18.45 -6.78 7.36
N TYR A 214 18.04 -8.05 7.35
CA TYR A 214 16.77 -8.46 6.74
C TYR A 214 15.59 -8.02 7.62
N CYS A 215 14.69 -7.24 7.04
CA CYS A 215 13.43 -6.82 7.64
C CYS A 215 12.34 -6.70 6.57
N MET A 216 11.12 -6.37 6.99
CA MET A 216 10.08 -5.92 6.07
C MET A 216 10.44 -4.54 5.51
N MET A 217 10.95 -4.49 4.28
CA MET A 217 11.20 -3.25 3.53
C MET A 217 9.98 -2.93 2.66
N HIS A 218 8.87 -2.59 3.32
CA HIS A 218 7.55 -2.49 2.69
C HIS A 218 7.47 -1.32 1.71
N ASP A 219 7.97 -0.15 2.12
CA ASP A 219 7.86 1.11 1.40
C ASP A 219 9.22 1.81 1.34
N PHE A 220 9.32 2.91 0.60
CA PHE A 220 10.50 3.75 0.46
C PHE A 220 10.10 5.12 -0.12
N GLY A 221 10.97 6.11 0.08
CA GLY A 221 10.87 7.42 -0.55
C GLY A 221 11.74 7.51 -1.81
N VAL A 222 11.38 8.41 -2.71
CA VAL A 222 12.28 8.84 -3.78
C VAL A 222 12.45 10.34 -3.68
N THR A 223 13.58 10.82 -4.13
CA THR A 223 13.87 12.23 -4.39
C THR A 223 14.34 12.35 -5.83
N LYS A 224 14.70 13.56 -6.26
CA LYS A 224 15.26 13.77 -7.60
C LYS A 224 16.45 12.85 -7.88
N ASP A 225 17.39 12.74 -6.94
CA ASP A 225 18.67 12.06 -7.17
C ASP A 225 18.81 10.72 -6.42
N TYR A 226 17.97 10.49 -5.40
CA TYR A 226 18.12 9.36 -4.47
C TYR A 226 16.83 8.57 -4.27
N LEU A 227 16.99 7.26 -4.08
CA LEU A 227 16.04 6.43 -3.36
C LEU A 227 16.38 6.51 -1.86
N VAL A 228 15.36 6.63 -1.02
CA VAL A 228 15.47 6.78 0.43
C VAL A 228 14.78 5.60 1.10
N LEU A 229 15.54 4.69 1.71
CA LEU A 229 15.05 3.43 2.26
C LEU A 229 15.18 3.40 3.78
N HIS A 230 14.05 3.38 4.50
CA HIS A 230 14.04 3.13 5.94
C HIS A 230 14.16 1.63 6.23
N ILE A 231 14.94 1.32 7.26
CA ILE A 231 15.21 -0.04 7.72
C ILE A 231 14.74 -0.11 9.17
N VAL A 232 13.58 -0.73 9.35
CA VAL A 232 12.83 -0.82 10.61
C VAL A 232 12.81 -2.27 11.09
N PRO A 233 13.04 -2.58 12.38
CA PRO A 233 13.31 -3.94 12.84
C PRO A 233 12.06 -4.83 13.00
N SER A 234 11.21 -4.87 11.96
CA SER A 234 10.25 -5.97 11.76
C SER A 234 10.97 -7.11 11.03
N LEU A 235 11.60 -7.97 11.82
CA LEU A 235 12.56 -8.97 11.36
C LEU A 235 11.90 -10.30 11.03
N GLY A 236 12.49 -11.06 10.11
CA GLY A 236 12.18 -12.48 9.95
C GLY A 236 13.45 -13.33 9.85
N ASN A 237 13.32 -14.64 10.01
CA ASN A 237 14.40 -15.59 9.77
C ASN A 237 13.82 -17.01 9.63
N TRP A 238 14.62 -17.92 9.09
CA TRP A 238 14.22 -19.32 8.89
C TRP A 238 13.88 -20.04 10.21
N GLU A 239 14.60 -19.76 11.30
CA GLU A 239 14.34 -20.38 12.60
C GLU A 239 12.93 -20.06 13.14
N ARG A 240 12.40 -18.86 12.88
CA ARG A 240 11.01 -18.51 13.20
C ARG A 240 10.02 -19.40 12.45
N LEU A 241 10.26 -19.60 11.15
CA LEU A 241 9.40 -20.40 10.29
C LEU A 241 9.42 -21.88 10.70
N GLU A 242 10.60 -22.42 11.01
CA GLU A 242 10.79 -23.80 11.50
C GLU A 242 10.08 -24.04 12.83
N LYS A 243 10.02 -23.02 13.70
CA LYS A 243 9.27 -23.04 14.97
C LYS A 243 7.76 -22.78 14.80
N GLY A 244 7.27 -22.59 13.58
CA GLY A 244 5.87 -22.30 13.31
C GLY A 244 5.40 -20.93 13.79
N MET A 245 6.32 -19.99 14.02
CA MET A 245 6.00 -18.61 14.42
C MET A 245 5.64 -17.75 13.19
N PRO A 246 4.96 -16.60 13.38
CA PRO A 246 4.77 -15.62 12.32
C PRO A 246 6.11 -15.21 11.69
N HIS A 247 6.12 -15.09 10.36
CA HIS A 247 7.33 -14.79 9.59
C HIS A 247 8.07 -13.57 10.14
N PHE A 248 7.33 -12.49 10.39
CA PHE A 248 7.87 -11.29 11.01
C PHE A 248 7.64 -11.24 12.52
N GLY A 249 8.53 -10.55 13.23
CA GLY A 249 8.33 -10.06 14.58
C GLY A 249 9.14 -8.79 14.81
N PHE A 250 8.66 -7.90 15.67
CA PHE A 250 9.32 -6.62 15.92
C PHE A 250 10.35 -6.71 17.05
N ASP A 251 11.55 -6.17 16.83
CA ASP A 251 12.61 -6.10 17.85
C ASP A 251 12.80 -4.65 18.32
N THR A 252 12.36 -4.39 19.55
CA THR A 252 12.44 -3.08 20.22
C THR A 252 13.87 -2.68 20.62
N THR A 253 14.84 -3.59 20.53
CA THR A 253 16.23 -3.36 20.97
C THR A 253 17.16 -2.89 19.86
N LEU A 254 16.72 -2.99 18.59
CA LEU A 254 17.54 -2.67 17.43
C LEU A 254 17.34 -1.23 16.95
N PRO A 255 18.38 -0.61 16.37
CA PRO A 255 18.27 0.71 15.77
C PRO A 255 17.48 0.68 14.46
N VAL A 256 17.00 1.85 14.07
CA VAL A 256 16.45 2.13 12.74
C VAL A 256 17.53 2.80 11.89
N TYR A 257 17.58 2.45 10.60
CA TYR A 257 18.45 3.09 9.63
C TYR A 257 17.66 3.82 8.53
N LEU A 258 18.28 4.84 7.92
CA LEU A 258 17.81 5.47 6.70
C LEU A 258 18.94 5.45 5.67
N GLY A 259 18.77 4.66 4.62
CA GLY A 259 19.71 4.57 3.51
C GLY A 259 19.40 5.61 2.45
N ILE A 260 20.43 6.31 1.97
CA ILE A 260 20.36 7.23 0.83
C ILE A 260 21.12 6.58 -0.33
N ILE A 261 20.37 6.11 -1.33
CA ILE A 261 20.85 5.30 -2.45
C ILE A 261 20.79 6.14 -3.73
N PRO A 262 21.92 6.47 -4.37
CA PRO A 262 21.93 7.15 -5.67
C PRO A 262 21.17 6.37 -6.75
N ARG A 263 20.31 7.05 -7.51
CA ARG A 263 19.50 6.44 -8.59
C ARG A 263 20.28 6.36 -9.91
N ARG A 264 21.15 5.36 -10.03
CA ARG A 264 21.95 5.11 -11.25
C ARG A 264 22.34 3.65 -11.42
N ALA A 265 22.61 3.25 -12.66
CA ALA A 265 22.90 1.86 -13.03
C ALA A 265 24.25 1.33 -12.51
N ASP A 266 25.25 2.19 -12.33
CA ASP A 266 26.60 1.82 -11.86
C ASP A 266 26.77 1.94 -10.33
N LEU A 267 25.66 1.89 -9.58
CA LEU A 267 25.61 1.95 -8.12
C LEU A 267 26.56 0.93 -7.48
N LYS A 268 27.38 1.39 -6.55
CA LYS A 268 28.23 0.54 -5.70
C LYS A 268 27.81 0.63 -4.24
N ALA A 269 28.20 -0.37 -3.45
CA ALA A 269 27.89 -0.39 -2.03
C ALA A 269 28.45 0.84 -1.29
N GLU A 270 29.66 1.29 -1.65
CA GLU A 270 30.29 2.47 -1.06
C GLU A 270 29.63 3.82 -1.44
N ASP A 271 28.75 3.84 -2.44
CA ASP A 271 27.98 5.03 -2.82
C ASP A 271 26.77 5.25 -1.90
N ILE A 272 26.35 4.21 -1.15
CA ILE A 272 25.17 4.26 -0.29
C ILE A 272 25.58 4.82 1.07
N ARG A 273 24.87 5.86 1.51
CA ARG A 273 25.05 6.43 2.84
C ARG A 273 23.95 5.95 3.78
N TRP A 274 24.35 5.48 4.96
CA TRP A 274 23.42 5.00 6.00
C TRP A 274 23.44 5.94 7.19
N PHE A 275 22.27 6.48 7.53
CA PHE A 275 22.05 7.17 8.79
C PHE A 275 21.39 6.23 9.80
N LYS A 276 21.57 6.50 11.08
CA LYS A 276 21.13 5.66 12.20
C LYS A 276 20.44 6.50 13.27
N ARG A 277 19.37 5.95 13.84
CA ARG A 277 18.64 6.51 14.99
C ARG A 277 18.19 5.41 15.95
N ASP A 278 17.66 5.84 17.08
CA ASP A 278 17.03 4.95 18.06
C ASP A 278 15.77 4.25 17.50
N ASN A 279 15.35 3.19 18.17
CA ASN A 279 14.23 2.34 17.77
C ASN A 279 12.92 3.15 17.66
N CYS A 280 12.17 2.84 16.61
CA CYS A 280 10.77 3.25 16.41
C CYS A 280 10.14 2.29 15.39
N PHE A 281 8.87 2.49 15.09
CA PHE A 281 8.18 1.80 14.01
C PHE A 281 7.71 2.81 12.95
N ALA A 282 7.98 2.51 11.69
CA ALA A 282 7.46 3.25 10.53
C ALA A 282 7.22 2.26 9.40
N SER A 283 6.16 2.45 8.62
CA SER A 283 5.81 1.55 7.50
C SER A 283 5.65 2.33 6.21
N HIS A 284 4.56 3.07 6.02
CA HIS A 284 4.31 3.86 4.82
C HIS A 284 5.10 5.16 4.77
N VAL A 285 5.24 5.71 3.58
CA VAL A 285 5.93 6.98 3.31
C VAL A 285 4.95 7.96 2.68
N LEU A 286 4.83 9.16 3.25
CA LEU A 286 4.06 10.23 2.62
C LEU A 286 4.77 10.73 1.37
N ASN A 287 6.01 11.20 1.53
CA ASN A 287 6.88 11.65 0.44
C ASN A 287 8.33 11.83 0.97
N ALA A 288 9.27 12.06 0.06
CA ALA A 288 10.62 12.50 0.38
C ALA A 288 11.08 13.58 -0.60
N TRP A 289 11.98 14.48 -0.19
CA TRP A 289 12.56 15.48 -1.09
C TRP A 289 13.95 15.93 -0.65
N GLN A 290 14.67 16.59 -1.57
CA GLN A 290 15.94 17.26 -1.32
C GLN A 290 15.73 18.76 -1.05
N GLU A 291 16.38 19.30 -0.03
CA GLU A 291 16.50 20.75 0.21
C GLU A 291 17.97 21.10 0.50
N GLY A 292 18.69 21.56 -0.52
CA GLY A 292 20.15 21.74 -0.43
C GLY A 292 20.86 20.39 -0.25
N THR A 293 21.56 20.23 0.87
CA THR A 293 22.24 18.97 1.25
C THR A 293 21.37 18.06 2.11
N LYS A 294 20.20 18.55 2.54
CA LYS A 294 19.28 17.79 3.39
C LYS A 294 18.34 16.92 2.56
N ILE A 295 18.08 15.73 3.08
CA ILE A 295 16.98 14.86 2.65
C ILE A 295 15.92 14.91 3.73
N HIS A 296 14.69 15.22 3.32
CA HIS A 296 13.49 15.12 4.13
C HIS A 296 12.76 13.83 3.75
N PHE A 297 12.33 13.08 4.75
CA PHE A 297 11.62 11.81 4.59
C PHE A 297 10.45 11.78 5.55
N VAL A 298 9.24 11.97 5.03
CA VAL A 298 8.04 12.10 5.86
C VAL A 298 7.31 10.76 5.93
N THR A 299 7.18 10.23 7.14
CA THR A 299 6.55 8.92 7.41
C THR A 299 5.68 8.99 8.66
N PRO A 300 4.56 8.24 8.74
CA PRO A 300 3.88 8.00 10.02
C PRO A 300 4.77 7.17 10.95
N GLU A 301 5.31 7.81 11.99
CA GLU A 301 6.16 7.18 13.00
C GLU A 301 5.36 6.85 14.26
N ALA A 302 5.47 5.60 14.71
CA ALA A 302 4.96 5.11 15.99
C ALA A 302 6.13 4.76 16.92
N GLU A 303 5.87 4.78 18.24
CA GLU A 303 6.87 4.42 19.24
C GLU A 303 7.20 2.92 19.20
N ASN A 304 6.23 2.08 18.83
CA ASN A 304 6.37 0.63 18.82
C ASN A 304 5.54 0.00 17.68
N ASN A 305 5.67 -1.32 17.53
CA ASN A 305 5.02 -2.14 16.51
C ASN A 305 3.53 -1.82 16.30
N MET A 306 3.13 -1.65 15.05
CA MET A 306 1.74 -1.44 14.64
C MET A 306 1.01 -2.72 14.22
N PHE A 307 1.73 -3.83 14.03
CA PHE A 307 1.18 -5.07 13.50
C PHE A 307 1.00 -6.13 14.60
N PRO A 308 -0.18 -6.26 15.22
CA PRO A 308 -0.39 -7.22 16.33
C PRO A 308 -0.21 -8.69 15.89
N PHE A 309 -0.36 -8.99 14.61
CA PHE A 309 -0.16 -10.32 14.04
C PHE A 309 1.32 -10.66 13.74
N PHE A 310 2.22 -9.67 13.80
CA PHE A 310 3.67 -9.86 13.80
C PHE A 310 4.21 -9.42 15.17
N PRO A 311 4.21 -10.31 16.17
CA PRO A 311 4.39 -9.92 17.57
C PRO A 311 5.82 -9.46 17.89
N ASP A 312 6.00 -8.87 19.08
CA ASP A 312 7.31 -8.58 19.65
C ASP A 312 8.14 -9.88 19.79
N VAL A 313 9.43 -9.83 19.43
CA VAL A 313 10.31 -11.01 19.41
C VAL A 313 10.72 -11.48 20.81
N HIS A 314 10.57 -10.64 21.83
CA HIS A 314 10.89 -10.92 23.23
C HIS A 314 9.64 -11.32 24.04
N GLY A 315 8.47 -11.39 23.40
CA GLY A 315 7.21 -11.84 23.98
C GLY A 315 6.38 -10.75 24.67
N ALA A 316 6.69 -9.47 24.47
CA ALA A 316 5.87 -8.39 24.99
C ALA A 316 4.47 -8.39 24.32
N PRO A 317 3.38 -8.10 25.07
CA PRO A 317 2.06 -7.97 24.48
C PRO A 317 1.97 -6.72 23.59
N PHE A 318 1.06 -6.75 22.61
CA PHE A 318 0.79 -5.60 21.76
C PHE A 318 0.35 -4.38 22.58
N ASN A 319 0.97 -3.22 22.31
CA ASN A 319 0.65 -1.97 22.98
C ASN A 319 -0.05 -1.00 22.02
N PRO A 320 -1.40 -0.90 22.03
CA PRO A 320 -2.14 -0.07 21.09
C PRO A 320 -1.83 1.43 21.24
N GLN A 321 -1.40 1.87 22.43
CA GLN A 321 -1.05 3.28 22.65
C GLN A 321 0.27 3.66 21.97
N GLN A 322 1.28 2.79 22.04
CA GLN A 322 2.59 2.99 21.41
C GLN A 322 2.57 2.75 19.90
N ALA A 323 1.55 2.04 19.41
CA ALA A 323 1.30 1.80 17.99
C ALA A 323 0.59 2.98 17.28
N MET A 324 0.30 4.08 17.98
CA MET A 324 -0.28 5.28 17.37
C MET A 324 0.79 6.04 16.58
N SER A 325 0.76 5.91 15.26
CA SER A 325 1.64 6.62 14.34
C SER A 325 1.24 8.07 14.12
N ARG A 326 2.22 8.95 13.87
CA ARG A 326 2.01 10.37 13.53
C ARG A 326 2.97 10.79 12.44
N LEU A 327 2.51 11.61 11.49
CA LEU A 327 3.40 12.15 10.45
C LEU A 327 4.61 12.84 11.10
N THR A 328 5.80 12.38 10.72
CA THR A 328 7.07 12.82 11.25
C THR A 328 8.05 12.96 10.10
N ASP A 329 8.75 14.08 10.03
CA ASP A 329 9.82 14.34 9.07
C ASP A 329 11.17 13.91 9.64
N TRP A 330 11.81 12.97 8.96
CA TRP A 330 13.15 12.51 9.25
C TRP A 330 14.12 13.25 8.34
N VAL A 331 14.98 14.06 8.95
CA VAL A 331 15.91 14.90 8.20
C VAL A 331 17.33 14.38 8.38
N VAL A 332 18.02 14.14 7.27
CA VAL A 332 19.45 13.78 7.26
C VAL A 332 20.22 14.75 6.37
N ASP A 333 21.49 15.01 6.68
CA ASP A 333 22.33 15.97 5.94
C ASP A 333 23.50 15.26 5.26
N LEU A 334 23.49 15.24 3.92
CA LEU A 334 24.52 14.62 3.10
C LEU A 334 25.88 15.35 3.15
N ALA A 335 25.94 16.58 3.66
CA ALA A 335 27.21 17.28 3.91
C ALA A 335 27.79 17.00 5.30
N SER A 336 27.02 16.41 6.21
CA SER A 336 27.50 15.99 7.53
C SER A 336 28.52 14.84 7.38
N ASN A 337 29.42 14.67 8.34
CA ASN A 337 30.25 13.45 8.48
C ASN A 337 29.70 12.49 9.54
N SER A 338 28.58 12.83 10.19
CA SER A 338 27.89 11.98 11.16
C SER A 338 26.89 11.07 10.45
N ASP A 339 26.67 9.88 11.02
CA ASP A 339 25.59 8.98 10.64
C ASP A 339 24.31 9.27 11.46
N GLU A 340 24.31 10.27 12.33
CA GLU A 340 23.11 10.70 13.07
C GLU A 340 22.14 11.47 12.16
N PHE A 341 20.85 11.38 12.50
CA PHE A 341 19.82 12.20 11.89
C PHE A 341 20.03 13.65 12.31
N ALA A 342 19.84 14.58 11.37
CA ALA A 342 19.93 16.00 11.67
C ALA A 342 18.75 16.45 12.52
N GLU A 343 17.54 16.02 12.16
CA GLU A 343 16.29 16.39 12.84
C GLU A 343 15.26 15.25 12.73
N ILE A 344 14.39 15.13 13.74
CA ILE A 344 13.22 14.25 13.72
C ILE A 344 12.04 15.09 14.21
N ASN A 345 11.24 15.56 13.26
CA ASN A 345 10.24 16.60 13.50
C ASN A 345 8.83 16.02 13.38
N ARG A 346 8.12 15.87 14.50
CA ARG A 346 6.70 15.50 14.47
C ARG A 346 5.89 16.64 13.85
N LEU A 347 5.13 16.35 12.80
CA LEU A 347 4.40 17.34 12.00
C LEU A 347 2.95 17.52 12.46
N THR A 348 2.42 16.56 13.21
CA THR A 348 1.06 16.59 13.76
C THR A 348 0.94 15.74 15.02
N GLU A 349 0.00 16.09 15.89
CA GLU A 349 -0.42 15.24 17.01
C GLU A 349 -1.51 14.23 16.62
N THR A 350 -2.10 14.39 15.43
CA THR A 350 -3.15 13.53 14.87
C THR A 350 -2.58 12.15 14.53
N ALA A 351 -3.14 11.12 15.17
CA ALA A 351 -2.75 9.74 14.91
C ALA A 351 -3.23 9.35 13.51
N SER A 352 -2.30 9.03 12.61
CA SER A 352 -2.56 8.90 11.18
C SER A 352 -1.72 7.84 10.49
N GLU A 353 -2.26 7.25 9.43
CA GLU A 353 -1.64 6.25 8.57
C GLU A 353 -2.24 6.34 7.14
N PHE A 354 -1.86 5.46 6.23
CA PHE A 354 -2.21 5.48 4.81
C PHE A 354 -1.99 6.87 4.18
N PRO A 355 -0.77 7.43 4.31
CA PRO A 355 -0.46 8.78 3.86
C PRO A 355 -0.46 8.85 2.33
N ARG A 356 -0.98 9.95 1.77
CA ARG A 356 -1.09 10.21 0.34
C ARG A 356 -0.77 11.65 0.02
N ILE A 357 -0.27 11.89 -1.18
CA ILE A 357 0.00 13.22 -1.72
C ILE A 357 -0.72 13.40 -3.06
N ASP A 358 -0.57 14.59 -3.63
CA ASP A 358 -0.69 14.76 -5.07
C ASP A 358 0.53 14.12 -5.73
N ASP A 359 0.35 12.92 -6.31
CA ASP A 359 1.44 12.09 -6.84
C ASP A 359 2.21 12.77 -7.99
N ARG A 360 1.71 13.88 -8.57
CA ARG A 360 2.47 14.72 -9.50
C ARG A 360 3.70 15.39 -8.85
N PHE A 361 3.75 15.40 -7.51
CA PHE A 361 4.81 16.00 -6.70
C PHE A 361 5.65 14.95 -5.95
N THR A 362 5.56 13.66 -6.32
CA THR A 362 6.45 12.62 -5.77
C THR A 362 7.92 13.02 -5.94
N GLY A 363 8.70 12.95 -4.85
CA GLY A 363 10.12 13.30 -4.86
C GLY A 363 10.44 14.80 -4.83
N LEU A 364 9.41 15.65 -4.86
CA LEU A 364 9.48 17.09 -4.71
C LEU A 364 8.90 17.50 -3.35
N LYS A 365 9.26 18.69 -2.86
CA LYS A 365 8.63 19.25 -1.66
C LYS A 365 7.14 19.46 -1.96
N ASN A 366 6.28 18.80 -1.19
CA ASN A 366 4.82 18.93 -1.29
C ASN A 366 4.28 19.69 -0.07
N ARG A 367 3.22 20.45 -0.29
CA ARG A 367 2.49 21.18 0.73
C ARG A 367 1.37 20.36 1.34
N TYR A 368 0.66 19.54 0.57
CA TYR A 368 -0.54 18.85 1.06
C TYR A 368 -0.29 17.36 1.26
N GLY A 369 -0.83 16.83 2.36
CA GLY A 369 -0.88 15.40 2.63
C GLY A 369 -2.25 14.99 3.14
N TRP A 370 -2.77 13.88 2.64
CA TRP A 370 -4.01 13.25 3.10
C TRP A 370 -3.70 11.91 3.75
N GLY A 371 -4.59 11.42 4.59
CA GLY A 371 -4.47 10.08 5.15
C GLY A 371 -5.69 9.65 5.94
N LEU A 372 -5.59 8.47 6.54
CA LEU A 372 -6.57 7.97 7.49
C LEU A 372 -6.15 8.37 8.90
N GLU A 373 -7.11 8.85 9.68
CA GLU A 373 -6.94 9.19 11.09
C GLU A 373 -7.63 8.16 11.99
N MET A 374 -6.99 7.90 13.13
CA MET A 374 -7.49 7.09 14.24
C MET A 374 -7.94 8.01 15.40
N ASP A 375 -9.10 8.66 15.26
CA ASP A 375 -9.62 9.54 16.31
C ASP A 375 -10.31 8.72 17.40
N MET A 376 -9.54 8.35 18.41
CA MET A 376 -10.00 7.56 19.56
C MET A 376 -10.97 8.31 20.49
N LYS A 377 -11.25 9.60 20.25
CA LYS A 377 -12.23 10.39 21.02
C LYS A 377 -13.64 10.27 20.44
N ARG A 378 -13.80 9.81 19.21
CA ARG A 378 -15.11 9.69 18.55
C ARG A 378 -15.93 8.53 19.13
N PRO A 379 -17.27 8.67 19.19
CA PRO A 379 -18.14 7.55 19.51
C PRO A 379 -17.94 6.39 18.52
N VAL A 380 -18.04 5.17 19.03
CA VAL A 380 -18.03 3.94 18.24
C VAL A 380 -19.17 3.05 18.72
N ALA A 381 -20.16 2.82 17.86
CA ALA A 381 -21.34 1.98 18.13
C ALA A 381 -21.27 0.60 17.45
N LEU A 382 -20.10 0.25 16.90
CA LEU A 382 -19.83 -1.02 16.21
C LEU A 382 -19.81 -2.23 17.16
N LYS A 383 -20.27 -3.37 16.64
CA LYS A 383 -20.11 -4.69 17.28
C LYS A 383 -18.98 -5.46 16.57
N GLY A 384 -17.77 -5.40 17.12
CA GLY A 384 -16.59 -6.09 16.57
C GLY A 384 -15.42 -5.13 16.28
N GLY A 385 -14.25 -5.69 15.98
CA GLY A 385 -13.01 -4.93 15.71
C GLY A 385 -12.62 -4.88 14.24
N SER A 386 -11.70 -3.98 13.90
CA SER A 386 -11.05 -3.88 12.58
C SER A 386 -10.02 -4.99 12.38
N ALA A 387 -9.82 -5.42 11.12
CA ALA A 387 -8.83 -6.42 10.74
C ALA A 387 -7.38 -6.07 11.13
N GLY A 388 -7.06 -4.76 11.16
CA GLY A 388 -5.73 -4.25 11.52
C GLY A 388 -5.57 -3.87 12.99
N GLY A 389 -6.58 -4.11 13.84
CA GLY A 389 -6.54 -3.74 15.26
C GLY A 389 -6.84 -2.26 15.57
N PHE A 390 -6.88 -1.39 14.56
CA PHE A 390 -7.25 0.03 14.69
C PHE A 390 -8.47 0.38 13.86
N LEU A 391 -9.32 1.26 14.40
CA LEU A 391 -10.44 1.83 13.67
C LEU A 391 -9.98 3.12 12.97
N MET A 392 -9.90 3.07 11.65
CA MET A 392 -9.70 4.24 10.79
C MET A 392 -11.06 4.91 10.58
N ASN A 393 -11.36 5.98 11.32
CA ASN A 393 -12.71 6.58 11.38
C ASN A 393 -12.77 7.99 10.80
N CYS A 394 -11.63 8.61 10.50
CA CYS A 394 -11.58 9.95 9.93
C CYS A 394 -10.72 9.98 8.65
N LEU A 395 -11.13 10.80 7.69
CA LEU A 395 -10.25 11.32 6.64
C LEU A 395 -9.55 12.55 7.20
N PHE A 396 -8.24 12.63 7.01
CA PHE A 396 -7.38 13.68 7.52
C PHE A 396 -6.65 14.38 6.36
N LEU A 397 -6.55 15.71 6.44
CA LEU A 397 -5.73 16.55 5.56
C LEU A 397 -4.80 17.41 6.41
N LYS A 398 -3.53 17.48 6.02
CA LYS A 398 -2.52 18.37 6.55
C LYS A 398 -2.01 19.33 5.47
N ASP A 399 -2.09 20.62 5.74
CA ASP A 399 -1.25 21.62 5.07
C ASP A 399 0.10 21.69 5.81
N LEU A 400 1.14 21.12 5.21
CA LEU A 400 2.49 21.01 5.78
C LEU A 400 3.22 22.36 5.86
N GLU A 401 2.79 23.36 5.09
CA GLU A 401 3.34 24.72 5.17
C GLU A 401 2.64 25.56 6.24
N ALA A 402 1.31 25.61 6.20
CA ALA A 402 0.53 26.44 7.12
C ALA A 402 0.31 25.78 8.49
N GLY A 403 0.50 24.46 8.57
CA GLY A 403 0.23 23.65 9.76
C GLY A 403 -1.25 23.35 10.00
N ALA A 404 -2.16 23.86 9.16
CA ALA A 404 -3.59 23.66 9.27
C ALA A 404 -4.00 22.20 9.04
N GLU A 405 -5.04 21.76 9.75
CA GLU A 405 -5.58 20.40 9.67
C GLU A 405 -7.08 20.46 9.38
N GLN A 406 -7.57 19.54 8.56
CA GLN A 406 -8.99 19.27 8.39
C GLN A 406 -9.26 17.80 8.68
N HIS A 407 -10.46 17.52 9.19
CA HIS A 407 -10.88 16.20 9.62
C HIS A 407 -12.32 15.97 9.20
N TRP A 408 -12.59 14.82 8.60
CA TRP A 408 -13.95 14.38 8.33
C TRP A 408 -14.22 13.02 8.94
N TRP A 409 -15.18 12.95 9.86
CA TRP A 409 -15.55 11.73 10.58
C TRP A 409 -16.69 11.00 9.86
N CYS A 410 -16.49 9.71 9.59
CA CYS A 410 -17.46 8.89 8.85
C CYS A 410 -18.69 8.41 9.65
N GLY A 411 -18.78 8.79 10.93
CA GLY A 411 -19.83 8.36 11.86
C GLY A 411 -19.39 7.21 12.77
N ASP A 412 -20.28 6.83 13.69
CA ASP A 412 -20.00 5.88 14.78
C ASP A 412 -20.17 4.40 14.39
N VAL A 413 -20.73 4.14 13.21
CA VAL A 413 -20.99 2.79 12.66
C VAL A 413 -20.28 2.54 11.33
N SER A 414 -19.27 3.34 10.99
CA SER A 414 -18.50 3.23 9.75
C SER A 414 -16.99 3.20 9.99
N SER A 415 -16.25 2.81 8.96
CA SER A 415 -14.79 2.99 8.89
C SER A 415 -14.37 3.36 7.48
N LEU A 416 -13.11 3.78 7.31
CA LEU A 416 -12.58 4.27 6.04
C LEU A 416 -11.41 3.42 5.54
N GLN A 417 -11.25 3.36 4.23
CA GLN A 417 -10.11 2.76 3.54
C GLN A 417 -9.24 3.85 2.90
N GLU A 418 -8.05 3.48 2.40
CA GLU A 418 -7.06 4.44 1.89
C GLU A 418 -7.67 5.46 0.89
N PRO A 419 -7.42 6.77 1.07
CA PRO A 419 -7.80 7.79 0.10
C PRO A 419 -6.88 7.78 -1.13
N ALA A 420 -7.32 8.35 -2.25
CA ALA A 420 -6.48 8.65 -3.39
C ALA A 420 -6.79 10.06 -3.91
N PHE A 421 -5.75 10.84 -4.22
CA PHE A 421 -5.90 12.15 -4.82
C PHE A 421 -6.15 12.03 -6.33
N ILE A 422 -7.01 12.91 -6.86
CA ILE A 422 -7.28 13.05 -8.28
C ILE A 422 -7.14 14.52 -8.65
N PRO A 423 -6.21 14.90 -9.54
CA PRO A 423 -6.05 16.30 -9.93
C PRO A 423 -7.24 16.79 -10.75
N ARG A 424 -7.66 18.05 -10.53
CA ARG A 424 -8.76 18.67 -11.31
C ARG A 424 -8.48 18.71 -12.80
N SER A 425 -7.22 18.96 -13.12
CA SER A 425 -6.67 18.90 -14.47
C SER A 425 -5.17 18.65 -14.39
N LYS A 426 -4.53 18.30 -15.51
CA LYS A 426 -3.08 18.06 -15.55
C LYS A 426 -2.25 19.25 -15.04
N ASP A 427 -2.71 20.47 -15.33
CA ASP A 427 -2.03 21.73 -14.99
C ASP A 427 -2.57 22.39 -13.72
N ALA A 428 -3.49 21.74 -12.99
CA ALA A 428 -4.04 22.27 -11.75
C ALA A 428 -2.94 22.46 -10.69
N PRO A 429 -3.02 23.47 -9.81
CA PRO A 429 -2.12 23.60 -8.67
C PRO A 429 -2.05 22.32 -7.82
N GLU A 430 -1.01 22.18 -7.00
CA GLU A 430 -0.89 21.09 -6.03
C GLU A 430 -2.16 21.02 -5.16
N GLY A 431 -2.76 19.82 -5.07
CA GLY A 431 -3.93 19.58 -4.25
C GLY A 431 -5.25 20.14 -4.78
N ASP A 432 -5.26 20.87 -5.89
CA ASP A 432 -6.51 21.26 -6.55
C ASP A 432 -7.12 20.08 -7.31
N GLY A 433 -8.17 19.51 -6.75
CA GLY A 433 -8.81 18.30 -7.24
C GLY A 433 -9.69 17.64 -6.20
N TRP A 434 -9.76 16.32 -6.24
CA TRP A 434 -10.62 15.53 -5.38
C TRP A 434 -9.88 14.46 -4.59
N ILE A 435 -10.49 14.03 -3.51
CA ILE A 435 -10.13 12.78 -2.83
C ILE A 435 -11.23 11.76 -3.08
N VAL A 436 -10.84 10.57 -3.54
CA VAL A 436 -11.70 9.40 -3.64
C VAL A 436 -11.31 8.37 -2.58
N MET A 437 -12.29 7.75 -1.92
CA MET A 437 -12.01 6.68 -0.95
C MET A 437 -13.20 5.76 -0.72
N VAL A 438 -12.95 4.52 -0.28
CA VAL A 438 -14.02 3.60 0.12
C VAL A 438 -14.38 3.83 1.58
N CYS A 439 -15.68 3.93 1.87
CA CYS A 439 -16.23 3.90 3.21
C CYS A 439 -16.93 2.55 3.47
N ASN A 440 -16.59 1.91 4.59
CA ASN A 440 -17.24 0.69 5.04
C ASN A 440 -18.46 1.07 5.88
N ARG A 441 -19.67 0.78 5.38
CA ARG A 441 -20.91 0.89 6.15
C ARG A 441 -21.11 -0.39 6.94
N LEU A 442 -20.42 -0.47 8.08
CA LEU A 442 -20.20 -1.72 8.81
C LEU A 442 -21.49 -2.28 9.41
N GLU A 443 -22.40 -1.43 9.90
CA GLU A 443 -23.72 -1.88 10.39
C GLU A 443 -24.65 -2.32 9.24
N GLU A 444 -24.55 -1.67 8.08
CA GLU A 444 -25.41 -1.95 6.93
C GLU A 444 -24.90 -3.10 6.05
N HIS A 445 -23.69 -3.60 6.32
CA HIS A 445 -23.01 -4.62 5.51
C HIS A 445 -22.91 -4.21 4.03
N LYS A 446 -22.50 -2.96 3.79
CA LYS A 446 -22.32 -2.36 2.46
C LYS A 446 -21.07 -1.48 2.42
N SER A 447 -20.81 -0.90 1.26
CA SER A 447 -19.76 0.08 1.08
C SER A 447 -20.25 1.27 0.27
N ASP A 448 -19.64 2.43 0.48
CA ASP A 448 -19.78 3.58 -0.41
C ASP A 448 -18.41 3.93 -1.01
N LEU A 449 -18.41 4.52 -2.21
CA LEU A 449 -17.30 5.30 -2.72
C LEU A 449 -17.59 6.78 -2.46
N LEU A 450 -16.73 7.44 -1.71
CA LEU A 450 -16.85 8.85 -1.34
C LEU A 450 -15.96 9.70 -2.24
N ILE A 451 -16.46 10.87 -2.66
CA ILE A 451 -15.71 11.87 -3.41
C ILE A 451 -15.76 13.19 -2.64
N PHE A 452 -14.61 13.80 -2.37
CA PHE A 452 -14.47 15.07 -1.64
C PHE A 452 -13.78 16.12 -2.50
N GLU A 453 -14.04 17.40 -2.25
CA GLU A 453 -13.10 18.47 -2.65
C GLU A 453 -11.84 18.35 -1.80
N ALA A 454 -10.67 18.19 -2.43
CA ALA A 454 -9.47 17.73 -1.74
C ALA A 454 -8.97 18.71 -0.66
N LEU A 455 -9.20 20.02 -0.82
CA LEU A 455 -8.77 21.06 0.13
C LEU A 455 -9.90 21.54 1.06
N ASP A 456 -11.05 20.84 1.08
CA ASP A 456 -12.24 21.24 1.84
C ASP A 456 -12.99 20.00 2.35
N ILE A 457 -12.23 19.02 2.84
CA ILE A 457 -12.75 17.72 3.27
C ILE A 457 -13.70 17.83 4.47
N GLU A 458 -13.56 18.86 5.30
CA GLU A 458 -14.37 19.06 6.50
C GLU A 458 -15.86 19.28 6.21
N LYS A 459 -16.20 19.76 5.00
CA LYS A 459 -17.59 19.89 4.54
C LYS A 459 -18.26 18.55 4.25
N GLY A 460 -17.48 17.48 4.15
CA GLY A 460 -17.95 16.15 3.76
C GLY A 460 -17.95 15.91 2.26
N PRO A 461 -18.36 14.69 1.84
CA PRO A 461 -18.25 14.28 0.45
C PRO A 461 -19.23 15.08 -0.43
N VAL A 462 -18.76 15.52 -1.59
CA VAL A 462 -19.60 16.13 -2.64
C VAL A 462 -20.46 15.10 -3.36
N ALA A 463 -20.02 13.83 -3.35
CA ALA A 463 -20.80 12.70 -3.84
C ALA A 463 -20.55 11.45 -2.97
N THR A 464 -21.62 10.69 -2.74
CA THR A 464 -21.58 9.38 -2.07
C THR A 464 -22.18 8.35 -3.01
N VAL A 465 -21.36 7.47 -3.58
CA VAL A 465 -21.77 6.44 -4.53
C VAL A 465 -21.98 5.12 -3.80
N HIS A 466 -23.19 4.58 -3.86
CA HIS A 466 -23.57 3.38 -3.09
C HIS A 466 -23.18 2.09 -3.80
N ILE A 467 -22.43 1.24 -3.12
CA ILE A 467 -22.05 -0.09 -3.59
C ILE A 467 -22.98 -1.10 -2.91
N PRO A 468 -23.77 -1.90 -3.66
CA PRO A 468 -24.86 -2.70 -3.09
C PRO A 468 -24.39 -3.97 -2.35
N PHE A 469 -23.09 -4.09 -2.08
CA PHE A 469 -22.47 -5.18 -1.34
C PHE A 469 -21.29 -4.67 -0.53
N GLN A 470 -20.89 -5.45 0.47
CA GLN A 470 -19.76 -5.14 1.34
C GLN A 470 -18.43 -5.46 0.63
N LEU A 471 -17.61 -4.43 0.42
CA LEU A 471 -16.18 -4.63 0.15
C LEU A 471 -15.47 -5.03 1.44
N ARG A 472 -14.42 -5.84 1.31
CA ARG A 472 -13.58 -6.24 2.43
C ARG A 472 -12.58 -5.13 2.75
N PHE A 473 -11.87 -5.30 3.87
CA PHE A 473 -10.60 -4.62 4.08
C PHE A 473 -9.76 -4.71 2.81
N GLY A 474 -9.22 -3.60 2.36
CA GLY A 474 -8.12 -3.69 1.43
C GLY A 474 -7.03 -2.68 1.73
N LEU A 475 -6.04 -2.74 0.87
CA LEU A 475 -4.76 -2.08 1.04
C LEU A 475 -4.74 -0.88 0.09
N HIS A 476 -3.83 -0.85 -0.87
CA HIS A 476 -3.59 0.35 -1.65
C HIS A 476 -4.46 0.47 -2.90
N GLY A 477 -4.66 1.71 -3.34
CA GLY A 477 -5.35 2.03 -4.57
C GLY A 477 -4.88 3.32 -5.23
N ASN A 478 -5.10 3.45 -6.54
CA ASN A 478 -4.57 4.53 -7.36
C ASN A 478 -5.59 4.97 -8.42
N TRP A 479 -5.57 6.26 -8.73
CA TRP A 479 -6.31 6.83 -9.86
C TRP A 479 -5.48 6.77 -11.14
N ALA A 480 -6.16 6.56 -12.27
CA ALA A 480 -5.60 6.80 -13.60
C ALA A 480 -6.67 7.42 -14.50
N ASN A 481 -6.27 8.36 -15.35
CA ASN A 481 -7.16 9.00 -16.31
C ASN A 481 -7.54 8.02 -17.43
N ALA A 482 -8.70 8.21 -18.05
CA ALA A 482 -9.24 7.28 -19.05
C ALA A 482 -8.28 7.01 -20.22
N GLY A 483 -7.49 8.02 -20.61
CA GLY A 483 -6.47 7.90 -21.67
C GLY A 483 -5.29 6.98 -21.35
N GLU A 484 -5.05 6.68 -20.07
CA GLU A 484 -3.95 5.82 -19.60
C GLU A 484 -4.35 4.35 -19.49
N ILE A 485 -5.66 4.08 -19.50
CA ILE A 485 -6.25 2.77 -19.21
C ILE A 485 -7.13 2.22 -20.33
N GLY A 486 -7.09 2.83 -21.51
CA GLY A 486 -7.86 2.37 -22.67
C GLY A 486 -9.37 2.53 -22.53
N LEU A 487 -9.82 3.50 -21.71
CA LEU A 487 -11.24 3.80 -21.51
C LEU A 487 -11.64 5.19 -22.03
N ALA A 488 -10.71 5.95 -22.59
CA ALA A 488 -11.01 7.24 -23.19
C ALA A 488 -12.08 7.09 -24.29
N LYS A 489 -12.99 8.06 -24.36
CA LYS A 489 -13.98 8.13 -25.45
C LYS A 489 -13.26 8.17 -26.78
N VAL A 490 -13.60 7.26 -27.69
CA VAL A 490 -13.24 7.40 -29.09
C VAL A 490 -13.95 8.65 -29.60
N ALA A 491 -13.19 9.66 -30.02
CA ALA A 491 -13.77 10.84 -30.65
C ALA A 491 -14.62 10.39 -31.85
N ALA A 492 -15.90 10.77 -31.83
CA ALA A 492 -16.88 10.41 -32.86
C ALA A 492 -16.58 11.10 -34.20
#